data_AF-A0A2V8N1F0-F1
#
_entry.id   AF-A0A2V8N1F0-F1
#
_cell.length_a   1.000
_cell.length_b   1.000
_cell.length_c   1.000
_cell.angle_alpha   90.00
_cell.angle_beta   90.00
_cell.angle_gamma   90.00
#
_symmetry.space_group_name_H-M   'P 1'
#
loop_
_entity.id
_entity.type
_entity.pdbx_description
1 polymer ?
#
loop_
_entity_poly.entity_id
_entity_poly.type
_entity_poly.pdbx_seq_one_letter_code
_entity_poly.pdbx_strand_id
1 'polypeptide(L)'
;MKNPMLKKFKQATLQSLKSTGMSALVEASRWRRQRLLILAYHGISRTDEHLWNGSQYMSVELFRGRLAQLQRSRSVVLPLDEAIQRLYANDLPDKSVALTFDDGTSDFYQQAFPLLKEFQFPATLYLTTFYSHYNRPIFDLMCAYVLWKGRAGLLDLQKIIGRAARFELQSAAARDAACIELRTFAGAQKMSAVEKDGLLAMLARELRVDYDQLLAQRTLHVLTPDEVRQIAAGRIDVQLPRRWIGNSFCAKSKTTGRAFTI
;
A
#
# COMPACT_ATOMS: atom_id res chain seq x y z
N MET A 1 9.69 11.92 -13.90
CA MET A 1 8.42 11.66 -14.60
C MET A 1 8.58 10.49 -15.58
N LYS A 2 7.75 9.44 -15.50
CA LYS A 2 7.81 8.31 -16.45
C LYS A 2 7.27 8.77 -17.81
N ASN A 3 8.01 8.55 -18.90
CA ASN A 3 7.60 8.96 -20.26
C ASN A 3 6.27 8.26 -20.65
N PRO A 4 5.18 9.01 -20.89
CA PRO A 4 3.86 8.43 -21.16
C PRO A 4 3.81 7.62 -22.46
N MET A 5 4.64 7.97 -23.45
CA MET A 5 4.75 7.19 -24.69
C MET A 5 5.40 5.82 -24.42
N LEU A 6 6.47 5.79 -23.62
CA LEU A 6 7.13 4.54 -23.24
C LEU A 6 6.19 3.63 -22.43
N LYS A 7 5.32 4.21 -21.57
CA LYS A 7 4.31 3.45 -20.83
C LYS A 7 3.29 2.81 -21.79
N LYS A 8 2.74 3.59 -22.73
CA LYS A 8 1.80 3.09 -23.74
C LYS A 8 2.42 2.00 -24.61
N PHE A 9 3.66 2.21 -25.05
CA PHE A 9 4.40 1.22 -25.84
C PHE A 9 4.57 -0.09 -25.07
N LYS A 10 5.07 -0.02 -23.82
CA LYS A 10 5.20 -1.22 -22.95
C LYS A 10 3.87 -1.94 -22.74
N GLN A 11 2.77 -1.19 -22.58
CA GLN A 11 1.43 -1.77 -22.42
C GLN A 11 0.97 -2.48 -23.70
N ALA A 12 1.16 -1.86 -24.88
CA ALA A 12 0.83 -2.45 -26.17
C ALA A 12 1.66 -3.71 -26.44
N THR A 13 2.97 -3.68 -26.16
CA THR A 13 3.83 -4.87 -26.28
C THR A 13 3.35 -5.98 -25.34
N LEU A 14 3.04 -5.67 -24.08
CA LEU A 14 2.53 -6.66 -23.13
C LEU A 14 1.18 -7.24 -23.56
N GLN A 15 0.28 -6.42 -24.10
CA GLN A 15 -1.00 -6.88 -24.64
C GLN A 15 -0.81 -7.81 -25.83
N SER A 16 0.09 -7.45 -26.76
CA SER A 16 0.44 -8.30 -27.90
C SER A 16 1.01 -9.66 -27.45
N LEU A 17 1.95 -9.66 -26.50
CA LEU A 17 2.51 -10.88 -25.91
C LEU A 17 1.48 -11.74 -25.17
N LYS A 18 0.43 -11.13 -24.62
CA LYS A 18 -0.70 -11.84 -24.02
C LYS A 18 -1.59 -12.49 -25.08
N SER A 19 -1.89 -11.79 -26.18
CA SER A 19 -2.74 -12.31 -27.26
C SER A 19 -2.08 -13.39 -28.10
N THR A 20 -0.74 -13.40 -28.20
CA THR A 20 0.01 -14.36 -29.04
C THR A 20 0.40 -15.65 -28.30
N GLY A 21 0.05 -15.79 -27.01
CA GLY A 21 0.47 -16.95 -26.21
C GLY A 21 1.96 -16.97 -25.81
N MET A 22 2.76 -15.98 -26.25
CA MET A 22 4.17 -15.84 -25.86
C MET A 22 4.34 -15.64 -24.35
N SER A 23 3.36 -15.06 -23.68
CA SER A 23 3.30 -15.00 -22.21
C SER A 23 3.36 -16.38 -21.55
N ALA A 24 2.68 -17.38 -22.10
CA ALA A 24 2.73 -18.75 -21.60
C ALA A 24 4.12 -19.39 -21.81
N LEU A 25 4.80 -19.07 -22.92
CA LEU A 25 6.18 -19.54 -23.18
C LEU A 25 7.19 -18.93 -22.18
N VAL A 26 7.04 -17.64 -21.86
CA VAL A 26 7.86 -16.98 -20.83
C VAL A 26 7.57 -17.55 -19.45
N GLU A 27 6.30 -17.77 -19.11
CA GLU A 27 5.88 -18.44 -17.86
C GLU A 27 6.43 -19.87 -17.76
N ALA A 28 6.56 -20.58 -18.88
CA ALA A 28 7.11 -21.93 -18.95
C ALA A 28 8.65 -21.96 -19.06
N SER A 29 9.32 -20.83 -19.17
CA SER A 29 10.78 -20.76 -19.34
C SER A 29 11.53 -21.21 -18.09
N ARG A 30 12.73 -21.78 -18.28
CA ARG A 30 13.65 -22.15 -17.17
C ARG A 30 13.94 -20.97 -16.23
N TRP A 31 14.05 -19.76 -16.80
CA TRP A 31 14.26 -18.53 -16.04
C TRP A 31 13.15 -18.24 -15.03
N ARG A 32 11.87 -18.46 -15.37
CA ARG A 32 10.77 -18.28 -14.41
C ARG A 32 10.62 -19.44 -13.44
N ARG A 33 10.93 -20.66 -13.88
CA ARG A 33 10.80 -21.87 -13.07
C ARG A 33 11.74 -21.87 -11.86
N GLN A 34 12.99 -21.42 -12.04
CA GLN A 34 14.04 -21.48 -11.01
C GLN A 34 14.20 -20.18 -10.19
N ARG A 35 13.12 -19.41 -9.99
CA ARG A 35 13.19 -18.14 -9.26
C ARG A 35 11.96 -17.93 -8.38
N LEU A 36 12.19 -17.38 -7.20
CA LEU A 36 11.12 -16.81 -6.39
C LEU A 36 10.72 -15.45 -6.97
N LEU A 37 9.44 -15.25 -7.27
CA LEU A 37 8.88 -13.95 -7.62
C LEU A 37 8.19 -13.37 -6.38
N ILE A 38 8.66 -12.22 -5.91
CA ILE A 38 8.01 -11.49 -4.82
C ILE A 38 7.16 -10.38 -5.44
N LEU A 39 5.86 -10.41 -5.19
CA LEU A 39 4.93 -9.38 -5.63
C LEU A 39 4.55 -8.50 -4.43
N ALA A 40 5.12 -7.31 -4.40
CA ALA A 40 4.86 -6.30 -3.38
C ALA A 40 3.68 -5.40 -3.78
N TYR A 41 2.74 -5.26 -2.86
CA TYR A 41 1.57 -4.41 -2.93
C TYR A 41 1.60 -3.40 -1.79
N HIS A 42 0.97 -2.24 -1.97
CA HIS A 42 0.58 -1.38 -0.85
C HIS A 42 -0.94 -1.46 -0.74
N GLY A 43 -1.66 -0.46 -1.25
CA GLY A 43 -3.11 -0.38 -1.11
C GLY A 43 -3.91 -1.01 -2.25
N ILE A 44 -5.02 -1.66 -1.91
CA ILE A 44 -6.07 -2.09 -2.82
C ILE A 44 -7.25 -1.14 -2.65
N SER A 45 -7.41 -0.22 -3.59
CA SER A 45 -8.38 0.88 -3.51
C SER A 45 -9.79 0.42 -3.21
N ARG A 46 -10.43 1.11 -2.26
CA ARG A 46 -11.86 0.99 -1.98
C ARG A 46 -12.67 1.90 -2.88
N THR A 47 -12.11 3.05 -3.25
CA THR A 47 -12.73 4.03 -4.14
C THR A 47 -11.78 4.36 -5.29
N ASP A 48 -11.26 5.58 -5.35
CA ASP A 48 -10.44 6.11 -6.42
C ASP A 48 -8.98 6.40 -6.00
N GLU A 49 -8.50 5.78 -4.92
CA GLU A 49 -7.12 5.95 -4.45
C GLU A 49 -6.10 5.57 -5.54
N HIS A 50 -6.44 4.61 -6.41
CA HIS A 50 -5.65 4.20 -7.57
C HIS A 50 -5.61 5.25 -8.70
N LEU A 51 -6.58 6.16 -8.76
CA LEU A 51 -6.55 7.31 -9.68
C LEU A 51 -5.66 8.42 -9.13
N TRP A 52 -5.61 8.57 -7.81
CA TRP A 52 -4.71 9.49 -7.13
C TRP A 52 -3.24 9.01 -7.22
N ASN A 53 -2.98 7.78 -6.80
CA ASN A 53 -1.64 7.22 -6.70
C ASN A 53 -1.58 5.78 -7.25
N GLY A 54 -1.75 5.64 -8.56
CA GLY A 54 -1.71 4.35 -9.26
C GLY A 54 -0.35 3.63 -9.27
N SER A 55 0.68 4.21 -8.65
CA SER A 55 1.97 3.52 -8.40
C SER A 55 1.95 2.65 -7.15
N GLN A 56 1.18 3.05 -6.12
CA GLN A 56 1.08 2.32 -4.84
C GLN A 56 -0.29 1.67 -4.67
N TYR A 57 -1.33 2.23 -5.30
CA TYR A 57 -2.70 1.76 -5.19
C TYR A 57 -3.18 1.11 -6.49
N MET A 58 -4.02 0.09 -6.37
CA MET A 58 -4.71 -0.51 -7.52
C MET A 58 -6.16 -0.82 -7.21
N SER A 59 -7.01 -0.87 -8.24
CA SER A 59 -8.41 -1.26 -8.06
C SER A 59 -8.52 -2.73 -7.64
N VAL A 60 -9.60 -3.05 -6.92
CA VAL A 60 -9.90 -4.41 -6.47
C VAL A 60 -10.09 -5.38 -7.64
N GLU A 61 -10.64 -4.92 -8.76
CA GLU A 61 -10.82 -5.72 -9.98
C GLU A 61 -9.47 -6.10 -10.59
N LEU A 62 -8.54 -5.15 -10.66
CA LEU A 62 -7.20 -5.40 -11.16
C LEU A 62 -6.46 -6.40 -10.24
N PHE A 63 -6.61 -6.25 -8.93
CA PHE A 63 -6.00 -7.17 -7.96
C PHE A 63 -6.60 -8.59 -8.08
N ARG A 64 -7.93 -8.74 -8.12
CA ARG A 64 -8.61 -10.02 -8.38
C ARG A 64 -8.12 -10.66 -9.69
N GLY A 65 -7.98 -9.86 -10.75
CA GLY A 65 -7.43 -10.32 -12.03
C GLY A 65 -6.00 -10.85 -11.94
N ARG A 66 -5.16 -10.27 -11.07
CA ARG A 66 -3.80 -10.78 -10.79
C ARG A 66 -3.84 -12.11 -10.05
N LEU A 67 -4.68 -12.25 -9.03
CA LEU A 67 -4.82 -13.52 -8.31
C LEU A 67 -5.34 -14.64 -9.22
N ALA A 68 -6.35 -14.35 -10.03
CA ALA A 68 -6.86 -15.27 -11.03
C ALA A 68 -5.80 -15.63 -12.10
N GLN A 69 -4.88 -14.73 -12.42
CA GLN A 69 -3.75 -15.07 -13.29
C GLN A 69 -2.81 -16.06 -12.62
N LEU A 70 -2.44 -15.86 -11.35
CA LEU A 70 -1.58 -16.78 -10.59
C LEU A 70 -2.17 -18.19 -10.50
N GLN A 71 -3.48 -18.28 -10.26
CA GLN A 71 -4.19 -19.56 -10.22
C GLN A 71 -4.19 -20.25 -11.59
N ARG A 72 -4.51 -19.51 -12.67
CA ARG A 72 -4.50 -20.04 -14.05
C ARG A 72 -3.11 -20.48 -14.51
N SER A 73 -2.06 -19.76 -14.14
CA SER A 73 -0.67 -20.11 -14.47
C SER A 73 -0.12 -21.27 -13.64
N ARG A 74 -0.92 -21.80 -12.69
CA ARG A 74 -0.54 -22.82 -11.71
C ARG A 74 0.71 -22.41 -10.93
N SER A 75 0.77 -21.15 -10.52
CA SER A 75 1.85 -20.63 -9.67
C SER A 75 1.72 -21.18 -8.27
N VAL A 76 2.85 -21.56 -7.66
CA VAL A 76 2.88 -22.03 -6.27
C VAL A 76 3.04 -20.80 -5.38
N VAL A 77 1.95 -20.37 -4.74
CA VAL A 77 1.98 -19.23 -3.82
C VAL A 77 2.34 -19.71 -2.42
N LEU A 78 3.48 -19.27 -1.91
CA LEU A 78 4.05 -19.71 -0.64
C LEU A 78 4.08 -18.56 0.37
N PRO A 79 3.99 -18.86 1.69
CA PRO A 79 4.43 -17.93 2.72
C PRO A 79 5.87 -17.46 2.43
N LEU A 80 6.16 -16.19 2.68
CA LEU A 80 7.46 -15.61 2.29
C LEU A 80 8.64 -16.30 3.00
N ASP A 81 8.48 -16.61 4.28
CA ASP A 81 9.49 -17.32 5.09
C ASP A 81 9.80 -18.71 4.52
N GLU A 82 8.76 -19.49 4.22
CA GLU A 82 8.89 -20.80 3.56
C GLU A 82 9.56 -20.66 2.18
N ALA A 83 9.12 -19.69 1.38
CA ALA A 83 9.66 -19.47 0.04
C ALA A 83 11.17 -19.15 0.07
N ILE A 84 11.61 -18.35 1.05
CA ILE A 84 13.02 -18.01 1.23
C ILE A 84 13.83 -19.20 1.72
N GLN A 85 13.33 -19.96 2.71
CA GLN A 85 13.98 -21.18 3.19
C GLN A 85 14.19 -22.16 2.03
N ARG A 86 13.16 -22.39 1.23
CA ARG A 86 13.23 -23.30 0.09
C ARG A 86 14.16 -22.83 -1.02
N LEU A 87 14.21 -21.51 -1.25
CA LEU A 87 15.16 -20.92 -2.19
C LEU A 87 16.60 -21.22 -1.79
N TYR A 88 16.95 -21.07 -0.50
CA TYR A 88 18.31 -21.37 -0.01
C TYR A 88 18.64 -22.86 0.05
N ALA A 89 17.62 -23.71 0.29
CA ALA A 89 17.76 -25.17 0.25
C ALA A 89 17.83 -25.75 -1.17
N ASN A 90 17.65 -24.92 -2.22
CA ASN A 90 17.55 -25.33 -3.61
C ASN A 90 16.40 -26.33 -3.89
N ASP A 91 15.30 -26.25 -3.14
CA ASP A 91 14.09 -27.09 -3.28
C ASP A 91 12.82 -26.25 -3.60
N LEU A 92 13.02 -25.02 -4.07
CA LEU A 92 11.95 -24.11 -4.43
C LEU A 92 11.10 -24.69 -5.59
N PRO A 93 9.76 -24.82 -5.42
CA PRO A 93 8.89 -25.28 -6.50
C PRO A 93 8.94 -24.38 -7.74
N ASP A 94 8.75 -25.00 -8.91
CA ASP A 94 8.59 -24.28 -10.17
C ASP A 94 7.50 -23.21 -10.04
N LYS A 95 7.78 -22.00 -10.58
CA LYS A 95 6.84 -20.87 -10.60
C LYS A 95 6.40 -20.38 -9.20
N SER A 96 7.28 -20.50 -8.21
CA SER A 96 7.03 -19.98 -6.86
C SER A 96 6.82 -18.47 -6.83
N VAL A 97 5.84 -18.04 -6.04
CA VAL A 97 5.45 -16.65 -5.83
C VAL A 97 5.22 -16.40 -4.34
N ALA A 98 5.70 -15.26 -3.83
CA ALA A 98 5.32 -14.75 -2.52
C ALA A 98 4.57 -13.42 -2.70
N LEU A 99 3.48 -13.25 -1.95
CA LEU A 99 2.68 -12.01 -1.94
C LEU A 99 3.02 -11.22 -0.68
N THR A 100 3.38 -9.96 -0.84
CA THR A 100 3.65 -9.06 0.29
C THR A 100 2.82 -7.80 0.19
N PHE A 101 2.39 -7.29 1.34
CA PHE A 101 1.62 -6.05 1.48
C PHE A 101 2.30 -5.15 2.49
N ASP A 102 2.52 -3.90 2.12
CA ASP A 102 3.15 -2.90 2.97
C ASP A 102 2.10 -2.00 3.67
N ASP A 103 2.57 -1.17 4.59
CA ASP A 103 1.83 -0.16 5.36
C ASP A 103 0.83 -0.69 6.41
N GLY A 104 0.06 -1.73 6.10
CA GLY A 104 -0.97 -2.26 7.00
C GLY A 104 -2.22 -1.37 7.08
N THR A 105 -2.64 -0.83 5.95
CA THR A 105 -3.83 0.01 5.83
C THR A 105 -5.12 -0.82 5.84
N SER A 106 -6.24 -0.19 6.21
CA SER A 106 -7.53 -0.84 6.41
C SER A 106 -8.09 -1.47 5.13
N ASP A 107 -7.70 -0.96 3.96
CA ASP A 107 -8.07 -1.54 2.68
C ASP A 107 -7.51 -2.95 2.46
N PHE A 108 -6.39 -3.32 3.10
CA PHE A 108 -5.93 -4.71 3.10
C PHE A 108 -6.99 -5.63 3.71
N TYR A 109 -7.53 -5.29 4.88
CA TYR A 109 -8.55 -6.11 5.54
C TYR A 109 -9.88 -6.11 4.77
N GLN A 110 -10.27 -4.96 4.22
CA GLN A 110 -11.57 -4.81 3.58
C GLN A 110 -11.61 -5.36 2.15
N GLN A 111 -10.50 -5.29 1.40
CA GLN A 111 -10.45 -5.63 -0.02
C GLN A 111 -9.51 -6.82 -0.30
N ALA A 112 -8.27 -6.77 0.17
CA ALA A 112 -7.27 -7.78 -0.18
C ALA A 112 -7.51 -9.12 0.54
N PHE A 113 -7.76 -9.08 1.85
CA PHE A 113 -7.88 -10.27 2.70
C PHE A 113 -9.02 -11.21 2.29
N PRO A 114 -10.25 -10.73 1.99
CA PRO A 114 -11.33 -11.61 1.50
C PRO A 114 -10.95 -12.34 0.20
N LEU A 115 -10.26 -11.64 -0.71
CA LEU A 115 -9.78 -12.23 -1.96
C LEU A 115 -8.68 -13.27 -1.70
N LEU A 116 -7.70 -12.96 -0.85
CA LEU A 116 -6.67 -13.94 -0.48
C LEU A 116 -7.28 -15.22 0.13
N LYS A 117 -8.34 -15.09 0.94
CA LYS A 117 -9.10 -16.24 1.45
C LYS A 117 -9.82 -17.01 0.34
N GLU A 118 -10.48 -16.31 -0.58
CA GLU A 118 -11.19 -16.90 -1.73
C GLU A 118 -10.23 -17.75 -2.59
N PHE A 119 -9.05 -17.21 -2.90
CA PHE A 119 -8.02 -17.89 -3.69
C PHE A 119 -7.14 -18.85 -2.86
N GLN A 120 -7.34 -18.92 -1.54
CA GLN A 120 -6.53 -19.69 -0.59
C GLN A 120 -5.03 -19.37 -0.64
N PHE A 121 -4.67 -18.12 -0.96
CA PHE A 121 -3.29 -17.69 -1.07
C PHE A 121 -2.75 -17.13 0.25
N PRO A 122 -1.57 -17.58 0.70
CA PRO A 122 -0.88 -16.94 1.81
C PRO A 122 -0.31 -15.58 1.37
N ALA A 123 -0.08 -14.70 2.34
CA ALA A 123 0.63 -13.44 2.13
C ALA A 123 1.33 -12.98 3.41
N THR A 124 2.32 -12.10 3.25
CA THR A 124 2.97 -11.40 4.36
C THR A 124 2.50 -9.94 4.39
N LEU A 125 2.12 -9.44 5.56
CA LEU A 125 1.69 -8.06 5.79
C LEU A 125 2.69 -7.35 6.69
N TYR A 126 3.31 -6.27 6.22
CA TYR A 126 4.17 -5.40 7.02
C TYR A 126 3.35 -4.25 7.61
N LEU A 127 3.07 -4.31 8.91
CA LEU A 127 2.14 -3.42 9.60
C LEU A 127 2.84 -2.24 10.29
N THR A 128 2.56 -1.01 9.85
CA THR A 128 2.91 0.18 10.63
C THR A 128 1.96 0.36 11.82
N THR A 129 2.47 0.63 13.03
CA THR A 129 1.63 0.58 14.26
C THR A 129 1.27 1.93 14.84
N PHE A 130 1.93 3.03 14.44
CA PHE A 130 1.75 4.34 15.09
C PHE A 130 0.30 4.81 15.06
N TYR A 131 -0.39 4.71 13.92
CA TYR A 131 -1.80 5.14 13.77
C TYR A 131 -2.83 4.07 14.18
N SER A 132 -2.41 2.82 14.47
CA SER A 132 -3.32 1.69 14.68
C SER A 132 -4.28 1.89 15.87
N HIS A 133 -3.83 2.60 16.92
CA HIS A 133 -4.65 2.88 18.10
C HIS A 133 -5.56 4.10 17.98
N TYR A 134 -5.30 4.99 17.02
CA TYR A 134 -6.05 6.25 16.89
C TYR A 134 -7.31 6.10 16.04
N ASN A 135 -7.38 5.04 15.22
CA ASN A 135 -8.43 4.87 14.20
C ASN A 135 -8.68 6.17 13.41
N ARG A 136 -7.57 6.76 12.96
CA ARG A 136 -7.52 7.97 12.14
C ARG A 136 -6.64 7.74 10.92
N PRO A 137 -6.86 8.49 9.84
CA PRO A 137 -6.07 8.33 8.64
C PRO A 137 -4.62 8.76 8.88
N ILE A 138 -3.69 8.18 8.13
CA ILE A 138 -2.30 8.63 8.12
C ILE A 138 -2.27 10.05 7.53
N PHE A 139 -1.84 11.03 8.34
CA PHE A 139 -1.95 12.45 8.00
C PHE A 139 -1.38 12.79 6.62
N ASP A 140 -0.17 12.34 6.34
CA ASP A 140 0.53 12.66 5.09
C ASP A 140 -0.18 12.11 3.85
N LEU A 141 -0.71 10.88 3.94
CA LEU A 141 -1.43 10.25 2.84
C LEU A 141 -2.77 10.95 2.62
N MET A 142 -3.50 11.19 3.71
CA MET A 142 -4.82 11.82 3.63
C MET A 142 -4.75 13.27 3.18
N CYS A 143 -3.75 14.04 3.63
CA CYS A 143 -3.52 15.42 3.17
C CYS A 143 -3.35 15.46 1.65
N ALA A 144 -2.45 14.62 1.13
CA ALA A 144 -2.19 14.55 -0.31
C ALA A 144 -3.42 14.05 -1.10
N TYR A 145 -4.20 13.13 -0.54
CA TYR A 145 -5.42 12.62 -1.17
C TYR A 145 -6.56 13.65 -1.19
N VAL A 146 -6.78 14.39 -0.09
CA VAL A 146 -7.77 15.48 -0.02
C VAL A 146 -7.41 16.60 -0.99
N LEU A 147 -6.13 16.99 -1.07
CA LEU A 147 -5.64 17.96 -2.06
C LEU A 147 -5.89 17.49 -3.50
N TRP A 148 -5.75 16.18 -3.76
CA TRP A 148 -6.07 15.61 -5.07
C TRP A 148 -7.58 15.55 -5.35
N LYS A 149 -8.42 15.25 -4.36
CA LYS A 149 -9.88 15.33 -4.49
C LYS A 149 -10.32 16.76 -4.83
N GLY A 150 -9.75 17.75 -4.15
CA GLY A 150 -9.97 19.18 -4.36
C GLY A 150 -9.20 19.82 -5.54
N ARG A 151 -8.59 19.02 -6.42
CA ARG A 151 -7.65 19.49 -7.48
C ARG A 151 -8.19 20.53 -8.47
N ALA A 152 -9.50 20.72 -8.54
CA ALA A 152 -10.11 21.75 -9.40
C ALA A 152 -10.17 23.13 -8.71
N GLY A 153 -9.92 23.19 -7.40
CA GLY A 153 -10.07 24.39 -6.58
C GLY A 153 -8.78 25.18 -6.36
N LEU A 154 -8.96 26.33 -5.71
CA LEU A 154 -7.91 27.16 -5.15
C LEU A 154 -7.89 26.94 -3.63
N LEU A 155 -6.73 26.62 -3.08
CA LEU A 155 -6.53 26.50 -1.64
C LEU A 155 -6.00 27.82 -1.09
N ASP A 156 -6.67 28.39 -0.09
CA ASP A 156 -6.17 29.54 0.68
C ASP A 156 -5.77 29.09 2.09
N LEU A 157 -4.45 29.03 2.35
CA LEU A 157 -3.93 28.60 3.64
C LEU A 157 -4.21 29.61 4.76
N GLN A 158 -4.61 30.85 4.44
CA GLN A 158 -4.97 31.84 5.45
C GLN A 158 -6.16 31.36 6.29
N LYS A 159 -7.11 30.66 5.66
CA LYS A 159 -8.33 30.17 6.31
C LYS A 159 -8.12 28.92 7.15
N ILE A 160 -6.98 28.25 6.99
CA ILE A 160 -6.70 26.97 7.64
C ILE A 160 -5.64 27.14 8.72
N ILE A 161 -4.49 27.72 8.37
CA ILE A 161 -3.33 27.84 9.25
C ILE A 161 -2.88 29.30 9.45
N GLY A 162 -3.65 30.27 8.98
CA GLY A 162 -3.33 31.71 9.13
C GLY A 162 -2.14 32.19 8.31
N ARG A 163 -1.69 31.41 7.31
CA ARG A 163 -0.55 31.74 6.45
C ARG A 163 -1.03 32.34 5.13
N ALA A 164 -0.49 33.49 4.76
CA ALA A 164 -0.78 34.15 3.49
C ALA A 164 -0.13 33.42 2.30
N ALA A 165 -0.70 32.27 1.93
CA ALA A 165 -0.26 31.44 0.82
C ALA A 165 -1.47 30.82 0.10
N ARG A 166 -1.43 30.85 -1.23
CA ARG A 166 -2.49 30.32 -2.09
C ARG A 166 -1.94 29.32 -3.10
N PHE A 167 -2.68 28.24 -3.34
CA PHE A 167 -2.27 27.18 -4.25
C PHE A 167 -3.39 26.84 -5.24
N GLU A 168 -3.09 26.98 -6.53
CA GLU A 168 -3.91 26.49 -7.62
C GLU A 168 -3.68 24.98 -7.80
N LEU A 169 -4.64 24.16 -7.37
CA LEU A 169 -4.41 22.73 -7.16
C LEU A 169 -4.46 21.87 -8.43
N GLN A 170 -4.56 22.45 -9.63
CA GLN A 170 -4.64 21.68 -10.88
C GLN A 170 -3.33 20.92 -11.15
N SER A 171 -2.18 21.52 -10.83
CA SER A 171 -0.88 20.88 -11.02
C SER A 171 -0.49 19.98 -9.84
N ALA A 172 0.24 18.88 -10.13
CA ALA A 172 0.79 18.02 -9.08
C ALA A 172 1.78 18.76 -8.17
N ALA A 173 2.63 19.62 -8.76
CA ALA A 173 3.62 20.39 -8.02
C ALA A 173 2.97 21.36 -7.00
N ALA A 174 1.87 22.01 -7.35
CA ALA A 174 1.15 22.88 -6.43
C ALA A 174 0.53 22.09 -5.26
N ARG A 175 -0.01 20.89 -5.52
CA ARG A 175 -0.52 20.00 -4.46
C ARG A 175 0.61 19.51 -3.56
N ASP A 176 1.75 19.13 -4.11
CA ASP A 176 2.91 18.70 -3.33
C ASP A 176 3.44 19.83 -2.43
N ALA A 177 3.53 21.06 -2.97
CA ALA A 177 3.93 22.24 -2.22
C ALA A 177 2.94 22.56 -1.08
N ALA A 178 1.63 22.54 -1.36
CA ALA A 178 0.61 22.71 -0.33
C ALA A 178 0.70 21.63 0.78
N CYS A 179 0.94 20.38 0.40
CA CYS A 179 1.11 19.28 1.34
C CYS A 179 2.36 19.45 2.21
N ILE A 180 3.47 19.94 1.63
CA ILE A 180 4.71 20.24 2.37
C ILE A 180 4.47 21.36 3.39
N GLU A 181 3.75 22.42 3.00
CA GLU A 181 3.41 23.53 3.88
C GLU A 181 2.58 23.08 5.09
N LEU A 182 1.52 22.31 4.85
CA LEU A 182 0.67 21.75 5.91
C LEU A 182 1.43 20.79 6.84
N ARG A 183 2.29 19.92 6.28
CA ARG A 183 3.16 19.04 7.07
C ARG A 183 4.13 19.83 7.93
N THR A 184 4.77 20.85 7.37
CA THR A 184 5.74 21.70 8.05
C THR A 184 5.08 22.43 9.20
N PHE A 185 3.89 23.00 8.98
CA PHE A 185 3.09 23.63 10.02
C PHE A 185 2.75 22.63 11.13
N ALA A 186 2.21 21.46 10.80
CA ALA A 186 1.83 20.45 11.80
C ALA A 186 3.03 19.94 12.61
N GLY A 187 4.19 19.82 11.97
CA GLY A 187 5.45 19.48 12.64
C GLY A 187 5.95 20.57 13.57
N ALA A 188 5.94 21.84 13.13
CA ALA A 188 6.35 22.99 13.94
C ALA A 188 5.48 23.17 15.19
N GLN A 189 4.17 22.91 15.06
CA GLN A 189 3.21 22.94 16.17
C GLN A 189 3.23 21.66 17.03
N LYS A 190 4.05 20.65 16.68
CA LYS A 190 4.12 19.33 17.35
C LYS A 190 2.75 18.67 17.51
N MET A 191 1.88 18.81 16.50
CA MET A 191 0.50 18.35 16.57
C MET A 191 0.41 16.83 16.79
N SER A 192 -0.45 16.45 17.73
CA SER A 192 -0.89 15.08 17.96
C SER A 192 -1.66 14.52 16.75
N ALA A 193 -1.93 13.21 16.75
CA ALA A 193 -2.72 12.58 15.69
C ALA A 193 -4.15 13.16 15.60
N VAL A 194 -4.74 13.53 16.74
CA VAL A 194 -6.09 14.12 16.80
C VAL A 194 -6.08 15.55 16.27
N GLU A 195 -5.07 16.36 16.60
CA GLU A 195 -4.96 17.71 16.07
C GLU A 195 -4.71 17.70 14.56
N LYS A 196 -3.88 16.76 14.07
CA LYS A 196 -3.65 16.53 12.63
C LYS A 196 -4.93 16.14 11.89
N ASP A 197 -5.77 15.31 12.50
CA ASP A 197 -7.10 14.97 11.98
C ASP A 197 -8.01 16.21 11.88
N GLY A 198 -7.99 17.07 12.91
CA GLY A 198 -8.68 18.37 12.88
C GLY A 198 -8.21 19.27 11.74
N LEU A 199 -6.90 19.33 11.49
CA LEU A 199 -6.33 20.07 10.35
C LEU A 199 -6.81 19.52 9.00
N LEU A 200 -6.90 18.20 8.86
CA LEU A 200 -7.45 17.56 7.65
C LEU A 200 -8.93 17.90 7.46
N ALA A 201 -9.73 17.90 8.53
CA ALA A 201 -11.13 18.29 8.46
C ALA A 201 -11.29 19.76 8.00
N MET A 202 -10.44 20.67 8.49
CA MET A 202 -10.42 22.07 8.03
C MET A 202 -10.05 22.17 6.55
N LEU A 203 -9.03 21.44 6.11
CA LEU A 203 -8.61 21.37 4.71
C LEU A 203 -9.72 20.84 3.80
N ALA A 204 -10.33 19.72 4.18
CA ALA A 204 -11.40 19.10 3.40
C ALA A 204 -12.61 20.01 3.26
N ARG A 205 -12.98 20.74 4.32
CA ARG A 205 -14.05 21.74 4.30
C ARG A 205 -13.75 22.89 3.33
N GLU A 206 -12.54 23.45 3.35
CA GLU A 206 -12.15 24.52 2.41
C GLU A 206 -12.23 24.02 0.95
N LEU A 207 -11.86 22.77 0.71
CA LEU A 207 -11.88 22.14 -0.61
C LEU A 207 -13.21 21.47 -0.99
N ARG A 208 -14.23 21.56 -0.12
CA ARG A 208 -15.55 20.91 -0.28
C ARG A 208 -15.45 19.40 -0.56
N VAL A 209 -14.52 18.74 0.10
CA VAL A 209 -14.36 17.28 0.10
C VAL A 209 -15.12 16.71 1.29
N ASP A 210 -15.94 15.68 1.04
CA ASP A 210 -16.70 14.99 2.09
C ASP A 210 -15.76 14.15 2.97
N TYR A 211 -15.28 14.77 4.06
CA TYR A 211 -14.33 14.15 4.97
C TYR A 211 -14.97 13.06 5.83
N ASP A 212 -16.22 13.25 6.24
CA ASP A 212 -16.95 12.30 7.07
C ASP A 212 -17.16 10.99 6.31
N GLN A 213 -17.43 11.05 5.00
CA GLN A 213 -17.47 9.87 4.15
C GLN A 213 -16.12 9.14 4.11
N LEU A 214 -15.00 9.86 3.98
CA LEU A 214 -13.66 9.25 3.98
C LEU A 214 -13.34 8.56 5.31
N LEU A 215 -13.71 9.18 6.44
CA LEU A 215 -13.56 8.60 7.77
C LEU A 215 -14.46 7.37 7.96
N ALA A 216 -15.72 7.43 7.53
CA ALA A 216 -16.67 6.31 7.60
C ALA A 216 -16.20 5.10 6.78
N GLN A 217 -15.55 5.35 5.64
CA GLN A 217 -14.96 4.30 4.80
C GLN A 217 -13.59 3.81 5.31
N ARG A 218 -13.01 4.48 6.32
CA ARG A 218 -11.67 4.24 6.84
C ARG A 218 -10.58 4.32 5.77
N THR A 219 -10.76 5.23 4.81
CA THR A 219 -9.82 5.46 3.72
C THR A 219 -8.48 5.93 4.28
N LEU A 220 -7.39 5.20 3.96
CA LEU A 220 -6.03 5.49 4.44
C LEU A 220 -5.86 5.40 5.98
N HIS A 221 -6.76 4.69 6.67
CA HIS A 221 -6.59 4.32 8.07
C HIS A 221 -5.66 3.11 8.17
N VAL A 222 -4.96 2.97 9.29
CA VAL A 222 -4.26 1.72 9.64
C VAL A 222 -5.26 0.71 10.21
N LEU A 223 -4.94 -0.58 10.08
CA LEU A 223 -5.69 -1.66 10.71
C LEU A 223 -5.80 -1.48 12.23
N THR A 224 -6.97 -1.81 12.78
CA THR A 224 -7.18 -1.88 14.22
C THR A 224 -6.54 -3.16 14.81
N PRO A 225 -6.24 -3.18 16.12
CA PRO A 225 -5.75 -4.40 16.78
C PRO A 225 -6.66 -5.62 16.60
N ASP A 226 -7.98 -5.43 16.55
CA ASP A 226 -8.94 -6.52 16.31
C ASP A 226 -8.85 -7.08 14.89
N GLU A 227 -8.76 -6.22 13.88
CA GLU A 227 -8.57 -6.66 12.49
C GLU A 227 -7.24 -7.41 12.33
N VAL A 228 -6.18 -6.93 12.97
CA VAL A 228 -4.87 -7.60 12.95
C VAL A 228 -4.97 -8.99 13.58
N ARG A 229 -5.67 -9.14 14.71
CA ARG A 229 -5.92 -10.46 15.34
C ARG A 229 -6.67 -11.40 14.40
N GLN A 230 -7.70 -10.92 13.73
CA GLN A 230 -8.49 -11.72 12.79
C GLN A 230 -7.70 -12.15 11.56
N ILE A 231 -6.86 -11.27 11.03
CA ILE A 231 -5.97 -11.55 9.89
C ILE A 231 -4.92 -12.60 10.28
N ALA A 232 -4.29 -12.44 11.44
CA ALA A 232 -3.23 -13.33 11.92
C ALA A 232 -3.73 -14.75 12.23
N ALA A 233 -5.02 -14.93 12.52
CA ALA A 233 -5.64 -16.26 12.62
C ALA A 233 -5.79 -16.96 11.25
N GLY A 234 -5.64 -16.22 10.15
CA GLY A 234 -5.66 -16.75 8.78
C GLY A 234 -4.27 -17.15 8.28
N ARG A 235 -4.15 -17.32 6.95
CA ARG A 235 -2.87 -17.62 6.26
C ARG A 235 -2.01 -16.38 6.02
N ILE A 236 -2.14 -15.37 6.87
CA ILE A 236 -1.46 -14.09 6.72
C ILE A 236 -0.42 -13.96 7.81
N ASP A 237 0.85 -13.90 7.40
CA ASP A 237 1.96 -13.62 8.30
C ASP A 237 2.06 -12.11 8.54
N VAL A 238 1.81 -11.66 9.77
CA VAL A 238 1.86 -10.24 10.12
C VAL A 238 3.24 -9.92 10.71
N GLN A 239 4.00 -9.11 9.99
CA GLN A 239 5.34 -8.66 10.38
C GLN A 239 5.30 -7.19 10.79
N LEU A 240 6.08 -6.82 11.80
CA LEU A 240 6.28 -5.42 12.17
C LEU A 240 7.54 -4.87 11.48
N PRO A 241 7.52 -3.61 10.99
CA PRO A 241 8.70 -2.93 10.50
C PRO A 241 9.81 -2.99 11.57
N ARG A 242 10.89 -3.69 11.26
CA ARG A 242 12.05 -3.76 12.15
C ARG A 242 12.85 -2.49 11.97
N ARG A 243 13.03 -1.72 13.06
CA ARG A 243 13.96 -0.60 13.08
C ARG A 243 15.36 -1.15 12.79
N TRP A 244 15.98 -0.73 11.69
CA TRP A 244 17.42 -0.95 11.47
C TRP A 244 18.18 -0.33 12.64
N ILE A 245 18.89 -1.14 13.42
CA ILE A 245 19.87 -0.70 14.42
C ILE A 245 21.20 -1.33 14.01
N GLY A 246 22.00 -0.62 13.21
CA GLY A 246 23.33 -1.07 12.76
C GLY A 246 23.34 -2.21 11.74
N ASN A 247 24.48 -2.90 11.64
CA ASN A 247 24.80 -3.95 10.64
C ASN A 247 24.38 -5.38 11.02
N SER A 248 23.48 -5.57 11.99
CA SER A 248 23.10 -6.92 12.43
C SER A 248 21.59 -7.06 12.63
N PHE A 249 21.09 -8.25 12.27
CA PHE A 249 19.68 -8.58 12.26
C PHE A 249 19.26 -9.06 13.66
N CYS A 250 18.39 -8.31 14.34
CA CYS A 250 17.85 -8.72 15.64
C CYS A 250 16.34 -8.94 15.56
N ALA A 251 15.91 -10.19 15.74
CA ALA A 251 14.51 -10.54 15.92
C ALA A 251 14.20 -10.59 17.43
N LYS A 252 13.33 -9.71 17.94
CA LYS A 252 12.68 -9.93 19.23
C LYS A 252 11.31 -10.57 18.99
N SER A 253 11.28 -11.90 19.08
CA SER A 253 10.03 -12.64 19.30
C SER A 253 9.50 -12.31 20.70
N LYS A 254 8.26 -11.84 20.81
CA LYS A 254 7.59 -11.60 22.11
C LYS A 254 7.25 -12.91 22.85
N THR A 255 7.46 -14.07 22.23
CA THR A 255 7.07 -15.36 22.80
C THR A 255 8.19 -16.08 23.54
N THR A 256 9.47 -15.70 23.36
CA THR A 256 10.59 -16.47 23.94
C THR A 256 11.70 -15.67 24.58
N GLY A 257 11.66 -14.32 24.56
CA GLY A 257 12.60 -13.48 25.33
C GLY A 257 14.09 -13.65 25.00
N ARG A 258 14.47 -14.46 24.01
CA ARG A 258 15.86 -14.64 23.58
C ARG A 258 16.11 -13.84 22.31
N ALA A 259 17.10 -12.95 22.39
CA ALA A 259 17.67 -12.29 21.22
C ALA A 259 18.49 -13.32 20.45
N PHE A 260 18.14 -13.54 19.18
CA PHE A 260 19.02 -14.23 18.23
C PHE A 260 19.73 -13.16 17.41
N THR A 261 21.06 -13.23 17.43
CA THR A 261 21.95 -12.51 16.53
C THR A 261 22.11 -13.36 15.27
N ILE A 262 21.75 -12.84 14.11
CA ILE A 262 22.22 -13.33 12.79
C ILE A 262 23.24 -12.33 12.27
#